data_AF-A0A1E8PVS6-F1
#
_entry.id   AF-A0A1E8PVS6-F1
#
_cell.length_a   1.000
_cell.length_b   1.000
_cell.length_c   1.000
_cell.angle_alpha   90.00
_cell.angle_beta   90.00
_cell.angle_gamma   90.00
#
_symmetry.space_group_name_H-M   'P 1'
#
loop_
_entity.id
_entity.type
_entity.pdbx_description
1 polymer ?
#
loop_
_entity_poly.entity_id
_entity_poly.type
_entity_poly.pdbx_seq_one_letter_code
_entity_poly.pdbx_strand_id
1 'polypeptide(L)'
;MDGYNLYYGRLRDTSYKWLDVVDLFDSLLLQRDQNEILEMVKLFTAPALATFATHGVASVEAQSAYHRALKAKHPARFDVIYGNHSFDKGGAMLPEFVQGQPYNRTKRVRVWKLEEKKTDVNLAICMYRDASKNLYDRMILVSNDSDAEPALDAIRQDFPEIMIGVVMPIHPPLPGTTVHRRTSGSLSNLADWTLPNLTDEQLLASQLPLKVPTKKKPVVKPGHW
;
A
#
# COMPACT_ATOMS: atom_id res chain seq x y z
N MET A 1 -3.32 3.40 -3.88
CA MET A 1 -2.43 3.06 -2.75
C MET A 1 -2.14 1.59 -2.77
N ASP A 2 -0.87 1.23 -2.87
CA ASP A 2 -0.39 -0.14 -2.79
C ASP A 2 -0.38 -0.58 -1.31
N GLY A 3 -1.29 -1.48 -0.96
CA GLY A 3 -1.48 -1.93 0.42
C GLY A 3 -0.33 -2.81 0.94
N TYR A 4 0.34 -3.57 0.07
CA TYR A 4 1.47 -4.41 0.45
C TYR A 4 2.71 -3.55 0.67
N ASN A 5 2.99 -2.63 -0.24
CA ASN A 5 4.11 -1.70 -0.10
C ASN A 5 3.92 -0.79 1.13
N LEU A 6 2.70 -0.31 1.38
CA LEU A 6 2.38 0.42 2.62
C LEU A 6 2.60 -0.45 3.87
N TYR A 7 2.08 -1.68 3.88
CA TYR A 7 2.20 -2.56 5.04
C TYR A 7 3.67 -2.89 5.33
N TYR A 8 4.40 -3.46 4.38
CA TYR A 8 5.78 -3.91 4.60
C TYR A 8 6.78 -2.75 4.66
N GLY A 9 6.54 -1.68 3.92
CA GLY A 9 7.42 -0.52 3.88
C GLY A 9 7.32 0.35 5.14
N ARG A 10 6.11 0.45 5.73
CA ARG A 10 5.85 1.46 6.77
C ARG A 10 5.11 0.99 8.02
N LEU A 11 4.13 0.08 7.89
CA LEU A 11 3.23 -0.26 9.02
C LEU A 11 3.64 -1.52 9.78
N ARG A 12 4.37 -2.43 9.14
CA ARG A 12 4.90 -3.65 9.75
C ARG A 12 5.79 -3.25 10.93
N ASP A 13 5.65 -4.00 12.02
CA ASP A 13 6.39 -3.77 13.28
C ASP A 13 6.15 -2.41 13.96
N THR A 14 5.13 -1.65 13.55
CA THR A 14 4.68 -0.42 14.24
C THR A 14 3.28 -0.55 14.84
N SER A 15 2.90 0.39 15.72
CA SER A 15 1.56 0.50 16.31
C SER A 15 0.52 1.19 15.41
N TYR A 16 0.93 1.66 14.22
CA TYR A 16 0.14 2.56 13.38
C TYR A 16 -0.81 1.86 12.40
N LYS A 17 -1.04 0.55 12.55
CA LYS A 17 -1.86 -0.24 11.61
C LYS A 17 -3.35 0.13 11.59
N TRP A 18 -3.84 0.88 12.59
CA TRP A 18 -5.21 1.44 12.63
C TRP A 18 -5.27 2.83 11.97
N LEU A 19 -4.63 2.97 10.80
CA LEU A 19 -4.42 4.24 10.10
C LEU A 19 -5.65 4.68 9.29
N ASP A 20 -6.11 5.90 9.53
CA ASP A 20 -7.05 6.59 8.65
C ASP A 20 -6.31 7.16 7.43
N VAL A 21 -6.27 6.40 6.35
CA VAL A 21 -5.57 6.79 5.12
C VAL A 21 -6.22 7.95 4.38
N VAL A 22 -7.51 8.22 4.60
CA VAL A 22 -8.18 9.38 3.99
C VAL A 22 -7.78 10.63 4.75
N ASP A 23 -7.85 10.59 6.08
CA ASP A 23 -7.44 11.70 6.96
C ASP A 23 -5.95 12.05 6.84
N LEU A 24 -5.10 11.01 6.69
CA LEU A 24 -3.67 11.20 6.41
C LEU A 24 -3.46 12.03 5.14
N PHE A 25 -4.13 11.68 4.05
CA PHE A 25 -3.95 12.37 2.78
C PHE A 25 -4.64 13.73 2.76
N ASP A 26 -5.78 13.91 3.43
CA ASP A 26 -6.36 15.24 3.65
C ASP A 26 -5.35 16.18 4.33
N SER A 27 -4.69 15.70 5.39
CA SER A 27 -3.68 16.47 6.12
C SER A 27 -2.44 16.76 5.27
N LEU A 28 -1.97 15.79 4.48
CA LEU A 28 -0.82 15.96 3.59
C LEU A 28 -1.10 16.97 2.47
N LEU A 29 -2.27 16.90 1.84
CA LEU A 29 -2.67 17.83 0.77
C LEU A 29 -2.87 19.25 1.29
N LEU A 30 -3.43 19.39 2.50
CA LEU A 30 -3.54 20.70 3.16
C LEU A 30 -2.16 21.35 3.37
N GLN A 31 -1.15 20.57 3.75
CA GLN A 31 0.22 21.07 3.95
C GLN A 31 0.92 21.48 2.65
N ARG A 32 0.50 20.93 1.51
CA ARG A 32 1.05 21.29 0.20
C ARG A 32 0.56 22.66 -0.29
N ASP A 33 -0.55 23.14 0.24
CA ASP A 33 -1.13 24.47 -0.07
C ASP A 33 -1.32 24.72 -1.57
N GLN A 34 -1.75 23.69 -2.32
CA GLN A 34 -2.02 23.77 -3.76
C GLN A 34 -3.52 23.76 -4.09
N ASN A 35 -4.38 24.04 -3.09
CA ASN A 35 -5.84 23.98 -3.20
C ASN A 35 -6.35 22.62 -3.73
N GLU A 36 -5.73 21.53 -3.25
CA GLU A 36 -6.05 20.15 -3.63
C GLU A 36 -7.13 19.58 -2.70
N ILE A 37 -8.11 18.86 -3.27
CA ILE A 37 -9.15 18.17 -2.49
C ILE A 37 -9.06 16.68 -2.80
N LEU A 38 -8.95 15.85 -1.76
CA LEU A 38 -8.91 14.40 -1.94
C LEU A 38 -10.31 13.85 -2.23
N GLU A 39 -10.56 13.44 -3.47
CA GLU A 39 -11.84 12.85 -3.87
C GLU A 39 -11.95 11.36 -3.48
N MET A 40 -10.89 10.58 -3.68
CA MET A 40 -10.95 9.13 -3.55
C MET A 40 -9.60 8.50 -3.16
N VAL A 41 -9.64 7.57 -2.22
CA VAL A 41 -8.54 6.65 -1.89
C VAL A 41 -8.92 5.23 -2.29
N LYS A 42 -8.17 4.66 -3.24
CA LYS A 42 -8.28 3.24 -3.62
C LYS A 42 -7.13 2.45 -3.02
N LEU A 43 -7.44 1.53 -2.11
CA LEU A 43 -6.49 0.59 -1.51
C LEU A 43 -6.46 -0.71 -2.32
N PHE A 44 -5.32 -1.05 -2.89
CA PHE A 44 -5.10 -2.29 -3.62
C PHE A 44 -4.39 -3.28 -2.70
N THR A 45 -5.00 -4.44 -2.45
CA THR A 45 -4.45 -5.43 -1.51
C THR A 45 -5.02 -6.82 -1.79
N ALA A 46 -4.62 -7.84 -1.02
CA ALA A 46 -5.22 -9.16 -1.07
C ALA A 46 -5.74 -9.58 0.33
N PRO A 47 -6.80 -10.40 0.41
CA PRO A 47 -7.35 -10.84 1.69
C PRO A 47 -6.34 -11.67 2.49
N ALA A 48 -6.16 -11.37 3.78
CA ALA A 48 -5.33 -12.19 4.64
C ALA A 48 -5.82 -13.64 4.64
N LEU A 49 -4.90 -14.59 4.51
CA LEU A 49 -5.22 -16.02 4.53
C LEU A 49 -4.90 -16.60 5.90
N ALA A 50 -5.93 -17.07 6.62
CA ALA A 50 -5.78 -17.66 7.95
C ALA A 50 -4.73 -18.79 7.99
N THR A 51 -4.61 -19.60 6.94
CA THR A 51 -3.65 -20.71 6.88
C THR A 51 -2.18 -20.25 6.84
N PHE A 52 -1.92 -19.00 6.44
CA PHE A 52 -0.58 -18.43 6.30
C PHE A 52 -0.31 -17.27 7.26
N ALA A 53 -1.31 -16.87 8.05
CA ALA A 53 -1.18 -15.77 8.99
C ALA A 53 -0.75 -16.26 10.38
N THR A 54 0.15 -15.52 11.03
CA THR A 54 0.67 -15.84 12.38
C THR A 54 -0.45 -16.02 13.42
N HIS A 55 -1.52 -15.22 13.33
CA HIS A 55 -2.67 -15.28 14.24
C HIS A 55 -3.91 -15.92 13.60
N GLY A 56 -3.75 -16.66 12.51
CA GLY A 56 -4.82 -17.41 11.87
C GLY A 56 -6.04 -16.54 11.51
N VAL A 57 -7.22 -17.01 11.92
CA VAL A 57 -8.51 -16.31 11.70
C VAL A 57 -8.49 -14.89 12.26
N ALA A 58 -7.80 -14.68 13.38
CA ALA A 58 -7.78 -13.39 14.03
C ALA A 58 -7.14 -12.32 13.13
N SER A 59 -6.08 -12.65 12.36
CA SER A 59 -5.48 -11.71 11.39
C SER A 59 -6.45 -11.36 10.25
N VAL A 60 -7.27 -12.31 9.81
CA VAL A 60 -8.32 -12.08 8.81
C VAL A 60 -9.37 -11.12 9.36
N GLU A 61 -9.79 -11.31 10.61
CA GLU A 61 -10.73 -10.43 11.30
C GLU A 61 -10.15 -9.03 11.51
N ALA A 62 -8.86 -8.91 11.83
CA ALA A 62 -8.19 -7.63 12.00
C ALA A 62 -8.16 -6.83 10.69
N GLN A 63 -7.75 -7.46 9.58
CA GLN A 63 -7.78 -6.82 8.26
C GLN A 63 -9.21 -6.45 7.84
N SER A 64 -10.17 -7.35 8.03
CA SER A 64 -11.58 -7.08 7.74
C SER A 64 -12.14 -5.93 8.57
N ALA A 65 -11.79 -5.86 9.87
CA ALA A 65 -12.16 -4.74 10.72
C ALA A 65 -11.58 -3.43 10.19
N TYR A 66 -10.31 -3.41 9.81
CA TYR A 66 -9.66 -2.24 9.24
C TYR A 66 -10.38 -1.72 7.98
N HIS A 67 -10.60 -2.60 7.00
CA HIS A 67 -11.28 -2.21 5.76
C HIS A 67 -12.73 -1.76 5.99
N ARG A 68 -13.47 -2.43 6.89
CA ARG A 68 -14.83 -2.04 7.24
C ARG A 68 -14.88 -0.70 7.97
N ALA A 69 -13.92 -0.42 8.84
CA ALA A 69 -13.83 0.86 9.54
C ALA A 69 -13.62 2.02 8.57
N LEU A 70 -12.67 1.89 7.63
CA LEU A 70 -12.45 2.90 6.59
C LEU A 70 -13.67 3.09 5.69
N LYS A 71 -14.28 2.01 5.19
CA LYS A 71 -15.50 2.09 4.38
C LYS A 71 -16.69 2.70 5.12
N ALA A 72 -16.78 2.49 6.44
CA ALA A 72 -17.84 3.08 7.25
C ALA A 72 -17.63 4.56 7.52
N LYS A 73 -16.38 4.98 7.80
CA LYS A 73 -16.04 6.38 8.06
C LYS A 73 -16.05 7.23 6.78
N HIS A 74 -15.61 6.65 5.66
CA HIS A 74 -15.40 7.35 4.39
C HIS A 74 -16.12 6.67 3.20
N PRO A 75 -17.45 6.49 3.25
CA PRO A 75 -18.18 5.66 2.29
C PRO A 75 -18.13 6.16 0.84
N ALA A 76 -17.91 7.46 0.62
CA ALA A 76 -17.82 8.07 -0.72
C ALA A 76 -16.37 8.31 -1.19
N ARG A 77 -15.38 8.18 -0.29
CA ARG A 77 -13.99 8.60 -0.51
C ARG A 77 -12.98 7.46 -0.34
N PHE A 78 -13.44 6.24 -0.05
CA PHE A 78 -12.57 5.09 0.17
C PHE A 78 -13.14 3.81 -0.45
N ASP A 79 -12.30 3.09 -1.19
CA ASP A 79 -12.60 1.75 -1.66
C ASP A 79 -11.39 0.81 -1.55
N VAL A 80 -11.67 -0.49 -1.53
CA VAL A 80 -10.68 -1.57 -1.47
C VAL A 80 -10.86 -2.47 -2.68
N ILE A 81 -9.80 -2.61 -3.48
CA ILE A 81 -9.74 -3.49 -4.63
C ILE A 81 -8.90 -4.70 -4.25
N TYR A 82 -9.54 -5.86 -4.21
CA TYR A 82 -8.85 -7.10 -3.85
C TYR A 82 -8.24 -7.79 -5.06
N GLY A 83 -6.95 -8.05 -4.98
CA GLY A 83 -6.30 -9.15 -5.68
C GLY A 83 -6.62 -10.49 -5.02
N ASN A 84 -5.74 -11.47 -5.21
CA ASN A 84 -5.83 -12.76 -4.54
C ASN A 84 -4.44 -13.32 -4.24
N HIS A 85 -4.40 -14.50 -3.64
CA HIS A 85 -3.16 -15.24 -3.46
C HIS A 85 -3.14 -16.50 -4.30
N SER A 86 -1.95 -16.87 -4.72
CA SER A 86 -1.65 -18.18 -5.30
C SER A 86 -0.53 -18.83 -4.51
N PHE A 87 -0.68 -20.12 -4.23
CA PHE A 87 0.39 -20.96 -3.69
C PHE A 87 0.26 -22.37 -4.25
N ASP A 88 1.39 -23.07 -4.33
CA ASP A 88 1.42 -24.48 -4.73
C ASP A 88 1.04 -25.36 -3.53
N LYS A 89 -0.06 -26.13 -3.66
CA LYS A 89 -0.53 -27.07 -2.64
C LYS A 89 0.45 -28.23 -2.39
N GLY A 90 1.30 -28.55 -3.36
CA GLY A 90 2.38 -29.54 -3.22
C GLY A 90 3.70 -28.93 -2.71
N GLY A 91 3.75 -27.62 -2.48
CA GLY A 91 4.96 -26.88 -2.16
C GLY A 91 5.86 -26.66 -3.38
N ALA A 92 6.41 -25.45 -3.50
CA ALA A 92 7.31 -25.06 -4.58
C ALA A 92 8.76 -25.50 -4.26
N MET A 93 9.50 -25.96 -5.27
CA MET A 93 10.94 -26.27 -5.14
C MET A 93 11.78 -25.06 -5.50
N LEU A 94 12.24 -24.30 -4.49
CA LEU A 94 13.09 -23.12 -4.66
C LEU A 94 14.56 -23.42 -4.35
N PRO A 95 15.52 -22.78 -5.05
CA PRO A 95 16.93 -22.89 -4.70
C PRO A 95 17.18 -22.54 -3.24
N GLU A 96 17.97 -23.37 -2.55
CA GLU A 96 18.36 -23.10 -1.17
C GLU A 96 19.34 -21.91 -1.13
N PHE A 97 19.11 -20.98 -0.20
CA PHE A 97 20.06 -19.91 0.07
C PHE A 97 21.15 -20.41 1.03
N VAL A 98 22.39 -20.48 0.55
CA VAL A 98 23.56 -20.85 1.35
C VAL A 98 24.50 -19.67 1.42
N GLN A 99 24.74 -19.16 2.64
CA GLN A 99 25.58 -17.99 2.86
C GLN A 99 26.99 -18.22 2.30
N GLY A 100 27.49 -17.23 1.53
CA GLY A 100 28.84 -17.28 0.95
C GLY A 100 28.98 -18.17 -0.29
N GLN A 101 27.91 -18.80 -0.77
CA GLN A 101 27.93 -19.60 -2.00
C GLN A 101 27.10 -18.96 -3.12
N PRO A 102 27.49 -19.17 -4.40
CA PRO A 102 26.67 -18.74 -5.53
C PRO A 102 25.35 -19.51 -5.56
N TYR A 103 24.37 -18.94 -6.26
CA TYR A 103 23.09 -19.61 -6.47
C TYR A 103 23.31 -20.98 -7.12
N ASN A 104 22.67 -22.02 -6.57
CA ASN A 104 22.76 -23.37 -7.09
C ASN A 104 21.37 -23.91 -7.46
N ARG A 105 21.14 -24.15 -8.75
CA ARG A 105 19.84 -24.66 -9.24
C ARG A 105 19.61 -26.13 -8.91
N THR A 106 20.64 -26.92 -8.61
CA THR A 106 20.45 -28.35 -8.28
C THR A 106 20.13 -28.57 -6.80
N LYS A 107 20.51 -27.64 -5.92
CA LYS A 107 20.18 -27.68 -4.50
C LYS A 107 18.87 -26.95 -4.23
N ARG A 108 17.78 -27.70 -4.06
CA ARG A 108 16.42 -27.15 -3.96
C ARG A 108 15.75 -27.62 -2.67
N VAL A 109 15.00 -26.72 -2.03
CA VAL A 109 14.17 -27.00 -0.85
C VAL A 109 12.70 -26.83 -1.18
N ARG A 110 11.85 -27.67 -0.59
CA ARG A 110 10.40 -27.56 -0.73
C ARG A 110 9.89 -26.51 0.25
N VAL A 111 9.21 -25.49 -0.27
CA VAL A 111 8.69 -24.38 0.52
C VAL A 111 7.22 -24.10 0.17
N TRP A 112 6.49 -23.57 1.14
CA TRP A 112 5.22 -22.94 0.87
C TRP A 112 5.46 -21.53 0.38
N LYS A 113 5.37 -21.32 -0.93
CA LYS A 113 5.51 -19.99 -1.54
C LYS A 113 4.13 -19.38 -1.72
N LEU A 114 3.78 -18.47 -0.83
CA LEU A 114 2.58 -17.65 -0.98
C LEU A 114 2.93 -16.42 -1.82
N GLU A 115 2.28 -16.29 -2.97
CA GLU A 115 2.41 -15.12 -3.84
C GLU A 115 1.10 -14.35 -3.87
N GLU A 116 1.19 -13.04 -3.69
CA GLU A 116 0.11 -12.13 -3.98
C GLU A 116 0.01 -11.92 -5.50
N LYS A 117 -1.20 -11.77 -6.00
CA LYS A 117 -1.51 -11.67 -7.43
C LYS A 117 -2.57 -10.59 -7.65
N LYS A 118 -2.47 -9.98 -8.83
CA LYS A 118 -3.37 -8.96 -9.38
C LYS A 118 -3.32 -7.59 -8.68
N THR A 119 -2.68 -7.40 -7.52
CA THR A 119 -2.64 -6.06 -6.89
C THR A 119 -1.96 -5.04 -7.79
N ASP A 120 -0.76 -5.34 -8.30
CA ASP A 120 -0.01 -4.40 -9.16
C ASP A 120 -0.75 -4.11 -10.46
N VAL A 121 -1.29 -5.15 -11.09
CA VAL A 121 -2.07 -5.03 -12.34
C VAL A 121 -3.35 -4.23 -12.11
N ASN A 122 -4.07 -4.47 -11.01
CA ASN A 122 -5.27 -3.73 -10.66
C ASN A 122 -4.93 -2.26 -10.37
N LEU A 123 -3.83 -1.99 -9.67
CA LEU A 123 -3.36 -0.64 -9.40
C LEU A 123 -3.07 0.10 -10.70
N ALA A 124 -2.24 -0.47 -11.57
CA ALA A 124 -1.86 0.11 -12.85
C ALA A 124 -3.08 0.38 -13.74
N ILE A 125 -3.95 -0.62 -13.93
CA ILE A 125 -5.11 -0.48 -14.80
C ILE A 125 -6.15 0.47 -14.22
N CYS A 126 -6.31 0.54 -12.90
CA CYS A 126 -7.24 1.49 -12.28
C CYS A 126 -6.76 2.93 -12.46
N MET A 127 -5.46 3.21 -12.23
CA MET A 127 -4.90 4.54 -12.45
C MET A 127 -5.10 4.98 -13.90
N TYR A 128 -4.70 4.14 -14.86
CA TYR A 128 -4.87 4.46 -16.29
C TYR A 128 -6.35 4.63 -16.67
N ARG A 129 -7.25 3.80 -16.15
CA ARG A 129 -8.70 3.92 -16.41
C ARG A 129 -9.30 5.19 -15.83
N ASP A 130 -8.87 5.62 -14.65
CA ASP A 130 -9.33 6.88 -14.06
C ASP A 130 -8.85 8.07 -14.89
N ALA A 131 -7.63 8.00 -15.44
CA ALA A 131 -7.05 9.03 -16.31
C ALA A 131 -7.81 9.10 -17.64
N SER A 132 -8.03 7.96 -18.30
CA SER A 132 -8.78 7.86 -19.56
C SER A 132 -10.23 8.36 -19.47
N LYS A 133 -10.80 8.38 -18.26
CA LYS A 133 -12.15 8.87 -17.98
C LYS A 133 -12.17 10.35 -17.56
N ASN A 134 -11.01 10.98 -17.46
CA ASN A 134 -10.84 12.34 -16.98
C ASN A 134 -11.54 12.58 -15.62
N LEU A 135 -11.39 11.62 -14.69
CA LEU A 135 -12.05 11.71 -13.38
C LEU A 135 -11.32 12.65 -12.42
N TYR A 136 -10.01 12.78 -12.58
CA TYR A 136 -9.13 13.52 -11.69
C TYR A 136 -8.05 14.23 -12.52
N ASP A 137 -7.73 15.45 -12.14
CA ASP A 137 -6.60 16.23 -12.65
C ASP A 137 -5.30 15.95 -11.89
N ARG A 138 -5.38 15.16 -10.81
CA ARG A 138 -4.27 14.74 -9.96
C ARG A 138 -4.37 13.27 -9.59
N MET A 139 -3.24 12.58 -9.64
CA MET A 139 -3.12 11.19 -9.23
C MET A 139 -1.96 11.00 -8.28
N ILE A 140 -2.19 10.31 -7.17
CA ILE A 140 -1.16 10.04 -6.18
C ILE A 140 -0.95 8.53 -6.06
N LEU A 141 0.23 8.09 -6.50
CA LEU A 141 0.69 6.73 -6.26
C LEU A 141 1.32 6.65 -4.87
N VAL A 142 0.82 5.72 -4.05
CA VAL A 142 1.45 5.40 -2.77
C VAL A 142 2.10 4.05 -2.91
N SER A 143 3.37 4.03 -3.33
CA SER A 143 4.21 2.83 -3.46
C SER A 143 5.68 3.24 -3.65
N ASN A 144 6.58 2.34 -3.32
CA ASN A 144 8.00 2.38 -3.66
C ASN A 144 8.39 1.20 -4.58
N ASP A 145 7.40 0.54 -5.19
CA ASP A 145 7.62 -0.56 -6.13
C ASP A 145 7.77 -0.03 -7.57
N SER A 146 8.91 -0.31 -8.19
CA SER A 146 9.21 0.10 -9.57
C SER A 146 8.31 -0.56 -10.60
N ASP A 147 7.58 -1.63 -10.26
CA ASP A 147 6.65 -2.28 -11.19
C ASP A 147 5.49 -1.36 -11.64
N ALA A 148 5.25 -0.25 -10.93
CA ALA A 148 4.29 0.78 -11.32
C ALA A 148 4.83 1.78 -12.38
N GLU A 149 6.14 1.75 -12.69
CA GLU A 149 6.79 2.67 -13.63
C GLU A 149 6.11 2.72 -15.01
N PRO A 150 5.79 1.58 -15.67
CA PRO A 150 5.13 1.63 -16.98
C PRO A 150 3.74 2.27 -16.94
N ALA A 151 3.03 2.18 -15.79
CA ALA A 151 1.73 2.81 -15.64
C ALA A 151 1.86 4.33 -15.53
N LEU A 152 2.84 4.83 -14.79
CA LEU A 152 3.10 6.27 -14.70
C LEU A 152 3.58 6.83 -16.04
N ASP A 153 4.49 6.12 -16.72
CA ASP A 153 5.00 6.53 -18.03
C ASP A 153 3.87 6.64 -19.07
N ALA A 154 2.99 5.64 -19.14
CA ALA A 154 1.82 5.68 -20.01
C ALA A 154 0.87 6.84 -19.68
N ILE A 155 0.61 7.11 -18.39
CA ILE A 155 -0.24 8.24 -18.00
C ILE A 155 0.39 9.57 -18.40
N ARG A 156 1.70 9.76 -18.23
CA ARG A 156 2.39 10.99 -18.64
C ARG A 156 2.34 11.22 -20.15
N GLN A 157 2.46 10.15 -20.94
CA GLN A 157 2.45 10.24 -22.39
C GLN A 157 1.04 10.54 -22.94
N ASP A 158 0.03 9.87 -22.40
CA ASP A 158 -1.34 9.94 -22.92
C ASP A 158 -2.16 11.09 -22.30
N PHE A 159 -1.84 11.50 -21.07
CA PHE A 159 -2.58 12.49 -20.28
C PHE A 159 -1.62 13.48 -19.58
N PRO A 160 -0.82 14.26 -20.33
CA PRO A 160 0.22 15.13 -19.77
C PRO A 160 -0.30 16.25 -18.87
N GLU A 161 -1.61 16.53 -18.89
CA GLU A 161 -2.28 17.49 -18.01
C GLU A 161 -2.52 16.98 -16.59
N ILE A 162 -2.46 15.66 -16.36
CA ILE A 162 -2.65 15.06 -15.04
C ILE A 162 -1.37 15.20 -14.24
N MET A 163 -1.45 15.86 -13.09
CA MET A 163 -0.32 15.95 -12.16
C MET A 163 -0.16 14.64 -11.38
N ILE A 164 1.04 14.09 -11.39
CA ILE A 164 1.39 12.83 -10.72
C ILE A 164 2.20 13.11 -9.46
N GLY A 165 1.67 12.69 -8.32
CA GLY A 165 2.39 12.60 -7.04
C GLY A 165 2.82 11.17 -6.74
N VAL A 166 4.02 11.00 -6.18
CA VAL A 166 4.45 9.69 -5.64
C VAL A 166 4.80 9.82 -4.17
N VAL A 167 4.08 9.07 -3.33
CA VAL A 167 4.36 8.94 -1.90
C VAL A 167 4.98 7.59 -1.63
N MET A 168 6.18 7.60 -1.06
CA MET A 168 6.90 6.38 -0.72
C MET A 168 6.58 6.00 0.72
N PRO A 169 5.86 4.89 0.96
CA PRO A 169 5.52 4.49 2.31
C PRO A 169 6.69 3.74 2.94
N ILE A 170 7.75 4.48 3.26
CA ILE A 170 8.94 3.97 3.97
C ILE A 170 9.17 4.75 5.25
N HIS A 171 9.95 4.17 6.16
CA HIS A 171 10.37 4.86 7.37
C HIS A 171 11.22 6.09 7.04
N PRO A 172 11.11 7.18 7.83
CA PRO A 172 12.07 8.27 7.75
C PRO A 172 13.49 7.77 8.07
N PRO A 173 14.54 8.41 7.53
CA PRO A 173 15.91 8.06 7.87
C PRO A 173 16.14 8.22 9.37
N LEU A 174 16.96 7.34 9.96
CA LEU A 174 17.32 7.47 11.37
C LEU A 174 18.15 8.76 11.55
N PRO A 175 17.96 9.50 12.67
CA PRO A 175 18.75 10.68 12.97
C PRO A 175 20.26 10.37 12.87
N GLY A 176 20.98 11.15 12.06
CA GLY A 176 22.42 10.96 11.87
C GLY A 176 22.83 9.89 10.85
N THR A 177 21.88 9.25 10.15
CA THR A 177 22.17 8.33 9.04
C THR A 177 21.78 8.95 7.70
N THR A 178 22.68 8.86 6.71
CA THR A 178 22.41 9.21 5.30
C THR A 178 21.86 8.02 4.50
N VAL A 179 21.68 6.86 5.14
CA VAL A 179 21.16 5.65 4.51
C VAL A 179 19.64 5.79 4.38
N HIS A 180 19.21 6.47 3.32
CA HIS A 180 17.84 6.40 2.88
C HIS A 180 17.56 4.95 2.45
N ARG A 181 16.49 4.34 2.98
CA ARG A 181 15.88 3.19 2.29
C ARG A 181 15.67 3.66 0.84
N ARG A 182 16.24 2.96 -0.14
CA ARG A 182 16.30 3.47 -1.52
C ARG A 182 14.91 3.85 -1.99
N THR A 183 14.72 5.15 -2.22
CA THR A 183 13.59 5.69 -2.95
C THR A 183 13.71 5.21 -4.39
N SER A 184 12.62 4.79 -5.00
CA SER A 184 12.64 4.37 -6.40
C SER A 184 12.95 5.59 -7.28
N GLY A 185 14.15 5.61 -7.85
CA GLY A 185 14.61 6.70 -8.70
C GLY A 185 13.74 6.84 -9.95
N SER A 186 13.27 5.73 -10.51
CA SER A 186 12.46 5.75 -11.73
C SER A 186 11.05 6.30 -11.48
N LEU A 187 10.38 5.92 -10.39
CA LEU A 187 9.10 6.53 -10.01
C LEU A 187 9.24 8.02 -9.76
N SER A 188 10.33 8.44 -9.12
CA SER A 188 10.59 9.85 -8.83
C SER A 188 10.75 10.68 -10.09
N ASN A 189 11.36 10.12 -11.14
CA ASN A 189 11.56 10.80 -12.42
C ASN A 189 10.25 11.00 -13.21
N LEU A 190 9.22 10.20 -12.93
CA LEU A 190 7.91 10.28 -13.59
C LEU A 190 6.88 11.10 -12.77
N ALA A 191 7.22 11.49 -11.55
CA ALA A 191 6.34 12.27 -10.69
C ALA A 191 6.66 13.76 -10.81
N ASP A 192 5.62 14.60 -10.75
CA ASP A 192 5.78 16.05 -10.65
C ASP A 192 6.17 16.46 -9.23
N TRP A 193 5.84 15.63 -8.24
CA TRP A 193 6.33 15.76 -6.87
C TRP A 193 6.43 14.41 -6.18
N THR A 194 7.33 14.33 -5.19
CA THR A 194 7.49 13.14 -4.37
C THR A 194 7.42 13.46 -2.88
N LEU A 195 6.86 12.54 -2.10
CA LEU A 195 7.00 12.51 -0.65
C LEU A 195 7.86 11.29 -0.30
N PRO A 196 9.11 11.48 0.17
CA PRO A 196 10.08 10.39 0.25
C PRO A 196 9.83 9.42 1.42
N ASN A 197 8.98 9.78 2.38
CA ASN A 197 8.63 8.93 3.52
C ASN A 197 7.32 9.41 4.17
N LEU A 198 6.75 8.56 5.03
CA LEU A 198 5.66 8.94 5.94
C LEU A 198 6.21 8.99 7.37
N THR A 199 6.10 10.11 8.08
CA THR A 199 6.68 10.23 9.44
C THR A 199 5.81 9.56 10.50
N ASP A 200 6.35 9.29 11.68
CA ASP A 200 5.58 8.70 12.79
C ASP A 200 4.52 9.68 13.30
N GLU A 201 4.80 10.98 13.27
CA GLU A 201 3.87 12.04 13.65
C GLU A 201 2.65 12.07 12.73
N GLN A 202 2.87 11.97 11.41
CA GLN A 202 1.79 11.92 10.41
C GLN A 202 0.88 10.69 10.63
N LEU A 203 1.49 9.53 10.85
CA LEU A 203 0.72 8.30 11.10
C LEU A 203 -0.02 8.33 12.43
N LEU A 204 0.59 8.89 13.48
CA LEU A 204 -0.01 9.01 14.80
C LEU A 204 -1.19 9.98 14.79
N ALA A 205 -1.05 11.13 14.12
CA ALA A 205 -2.10 12.12 13.97
C ALA A 205 -3.33 11.56 13.23
N SER A 206 -3.11 10.64 12.30
CA SER A 206 -4.15 10.10 11.40
C SER A 206 -4.67 8.74 11.83
N GLN A 207 -4.77 8.44 13.14
CA GLN A 207 -5.32 7.16 13.59
C GLN A 207 -6.86 7.17 13.59
N LEU A 208 -7.46 6.06 13.16
CA LEU A 208 -8.90 5.85 13.35
C LEU A 208 -9.24 5.83 14.86
N PRO A 209 -10.45 6.25 15.26
CA PRO A 209 -10.88 6.13 16.65
C PRO A 209 -10.98 4.66 17.06
N LEU A 210 -10.84 4.36 18.36
CA LEU A 210 -10.91 2.99 18.90
C LEU A 210 -12.20 2.26 18.53
N LYS A 211 -13.30 2.99 18.39
CA LYS A 211 -14.59 2.49 17.92
C LYS A 211 -15.04 3.36 16.76
N VAL A 212 -15.23 2.76 15.58
CA VAL A 212 -15.76 3.41 14.40
C VAL A 212 -17.26 3.10 14.30
N PRO A 213 -18.14 4.12 14.41
CA PRO A 213 -19.57 3.93 14.23
C PRO A 213 -19.89 3.37 12.84
N THR A 214 -20.86 2.46 12.78
CA THR A 214 -21.41 1.97 11.51
C THR A 214 -22.93 1.96 11.60
N LYS A 215 -23.64 1.73 10.48
CA LYS A 215 -25.09 1.47 10.50
C LYS A 215 -25.47 0.19 11.25
N LYS A 216 -24.49 -0.68 11.58
CA LYS A 216 -24.64 -1.93 12.32
C LYS A 216 -23.81 -1.84 13.62
N LYS A 217 -23.31 -2.98 14.11
CA LYS A 217 -22.36 -3.02 15.23
C LYS A 217 -21.12 -2.17 14.90
N PRO A 218 -20.67 -1.29 15.80
CA PRO A 218 -19.44 -0.53 15.61
C PRO A 218 -18.25 -1.46 15.36
N VAL A 219 -17.32 -1.00 14.52
CA VAL A 219 -16.04 -1.69 14.37
C VAL A 219 -15.11 -1.25 15.49
N VAL A 220 -14.51 -2.19 16.19
CA VAL A 220 -13.55 -1.93 17.27
C VAL A 220 -12.14 -2.20 16.75
N LYS A 221 -11.17 -1.35 17.12
CA LYS A 221 -9.75 -1.56 16.82
C LYS A 221 -9.32 -2.96 17.29
N PRO A 222 -8.76 -3.80 16.40
CA PRO A 222 -8.25 -5.12 16.78
C PRO A 222 -7.16 -5.04 17.84
N GLY A 223 -7.10 -6.05 18.72
CA GLY A 223 -6.04 -6.18 19.73
C GLY A 223 -4.71 -6.67 19.16
N HIS A 224 -4.72 -7.24 17.95
CA HIS A 224 -3.55 -7.77 17.25
C HIS A 224 -3.64 -7.45 15.75
N TRP A 225 -2.55 -7.72 15.02
CA TRP A 225 -2.42 -7.46 13.59
C TRP A 225 -1.70 -8.60 12.87
#